data_AF-G0HB69-F1
#
_entry.id   AF-G0HB69-F1
#
_cell.length_a   1.000
_cell.length_b   1.000
_cell.length_c   1.000
_cell.angle_alpha   90.00
_cell.angle_beta   90.00
_cell.angle_gamma   90.00
#
_symmetry.space_group_name_H-M   'P 1'
#
loop_
_entity.id
_entity.type
_entity.pdbx_description
1 polymer ?
#
loop_
_entity_poly.entity_id
_entity_poly.type
_entity_poly.pdbx_seq_one_letter_code
_entity_poly.pdbx_strand_id
1 'polypeptide(L)'
;MWQHDHPRSSPKDTPTMTESSPSARRPPMTDITNHDRRAARQWAEDIYEMSKYDDETPRETRAAVKCILATVDAPAPTLSEEMANITEHWKEWTTKTITAALNAATDFAKQMERDLTEAHAQVEQAEDRAAEWQGIAQRDYAKVELLTAELAEARAELERVRDAVDPKGAGLPPGMTISEAVQTLVDGIPTGEHEGLTAEQWKHEYDRTHAEVERLTAERDTHTETHTHTETHTHTETNSDNAVTDPADVKPGEVWIVECRGERRAAVKDNGIDIPWNTISADGWYLSEDNEKVTLVTRLVPAPRVITNPHDLDRLPHNSVILSDDNDAWQKSSETSLWASAWWATSDGEPSMWVSYRLCDEDHPATVLWEPGA
;
A
#
# COMPACT_ATOMS: atom_id res chain seq x y z
N MET A 1 -29.77 56.55 59.69
CA MET A 1 -30.76 57.40 58.97
C MET A 1 -30.01 58.08 57.84
N TRP A 2 -30.59 58.08 56.64
CA TRP A 2 -30.10 58.64 55.36
C TRP A 2 -29.27 57.70 54.48
N GLN A 3 -30.02 56.94 53.68
CA GLN A 3 -29.65 56.41 52.38
C GLN A 3 -29.35 57.59 51.43
N HIS A 4 -28.29 57.46 50.63
CA HIS A 4 -28.12 58.25 49.42
C HIS A 4 -27.82 57.30 48.26
N ASP A 5 -28.85 57.12 47.43
CA ASP A 5 -28.78 56.58 46.08
C ASP A 5 -27.95 57.51 45.18
N HIS A 6 -27.00 56.96 44.44
CA HIS A 6 -26.38 57.63 43.30
C HIS A 6 -26.73 56.92 41.98
N PRO A 7 -27.01 57.69 40.92
CA PRO A 7 -27.65 57.17 39.71
C PRO A 7 -26.66 56.51 38.75
N ARG A 8 -27.14 55.45 38.09
CA ARG A 8 -26.51 54.79 36.94
C ARG A 8 -26.21 55.80 35.83
N SER A 9 -24.94 55.95 35.48
CA SER A 9 -24.50 56.62 34.26
C SER A 9 -24.45 55.62 33.11
N SER A 10 -25.23 55.88 32.05
CA SER A 10 -25.17 55.15 30.79
C SER A 10 -23.83 55.36 30.07
N PRO A 11 -23.24 54.34 29.44
CA PRO A 11 -22.05 54.51 28.62
C PRO A 11 -22.41 55.27 27.32
N LYS A 12 -21.63 56.33 27.08
CA LYS A 12 -21.63 57.18 25.88
C LYS A 12 -21.10 56.41 24.68
N ASP A 13 -21.83 56.51 23.58
CA ASP A 13 -21.39 56.67 22.19
C ASP A 13 -20.02 56.09 21.82
N THR A 14 -20.07 54.92 21.18
CA THR A 14 -18.96 54.33 20.42
C THR A 14 -18.57 55.26 19.26
N PRO A 15 -17.30 55.64 19.09
CA PRO A 15 -16.88 56.44 17.95
C PRO A 15 -16.95 55.61 16.66
N THR A 16 -17.74 56.11 15.72
CA THR A 16 -17.81 55.66 14.32
C THR A 16 -16.42 55.74 13.70
N MET A 17 -15.80 54.56 13.49
CA MET A 17 -14.55 54.41 12.77
C MET A 17 -14.73 54.99 11.36
N THR A 18 -14.02 56.09 11.12
CA THR A 18 -13.94 56.78 9.85
C THR A 18 -13.23 55.89 8.84
N GLU A 19 -13.79 55.84 7.64
CA GLU A 19 -13.38 55.02 6.50
C GLU A 19 -11.86 54.95 6.34
N SER A 20 -11.35 53.72 6.51
CA SER A 20 -10.00 53.34 6.10
C SER A 20 -9.80 53.71 4.64
N SER A 21 -8.88 54.64 4.40
CA SER A 21 -8.38 54.95 3.06
C SER A 21 -8.03 53.66 2.31
N PRO A 22 -8.37 53.55 1.02
CA PRO A 22 -8.04 52.38 0.22
C PRO A 22 -6.52 52.28 0.17
N SER A 23 -5.99 51.36 0.99
CA SER A 23 -4.60 50.93 0.96
C SER A 23 -4.25 50.67 -0.49
N ALA A 24 -3.34 51.48 -1.04
CA ALA A 24 -2.81 51.28 -2.37
C ALA A 24 -2.30 49.84 -2.41
N ARG A 25 -3.06 48.97 -3.09
CA ARG A 25 -2.70 47.57 -3.25
C ARG A 25 -1.26 47.58 -3.78
N ARG A 26 -0.32 47.09 -2.96
CA ARG A 26 1.01 46.78 -3.48
C ARG A 26 0.78 45.96 -4.75
N PRO A 27 1.42 46.30 -5.87
CA PRO A 27 1.34 45.46 -7.05
C PRO A 27 1.65 44.03 -6.60
N PRO A 28 0.84 43.03 -7.00
CA PRO A 28 1.11 41.64 -6.65
C PRO A 28 2.57 41.38 -7.00
N MET A 29 3.35 40.87 -6.04
CA MET A 29 4.69 40.37 -6.34
C MET A 29 4.50 39.39 -7.50
N THR A 30 5.11 39.69 -8.64
CA THR A 30 5.09 38.79 -9.79
C THR A 30 5.66 37.46 -9.32
N ASP A 31 4.82 36.43 -9.32
CA ASP A 31 5.24 35.09 -8.92
C ASP A 31 6.37 34.66 -9.86
N ILE A 32 7.53 34.36 -9.27
CA ILE A 32 8.71 33.88 -10.00
C ILE A 32 8.37 32.47 -10.50
N THR A 33 8.30 32.32 -11.82
CA THR A 33 7.94 31.05 -12.46
C THR A 33 9.10 30.04 -12.40
N ASN A 34 8.81 28.75 -12.60
CA ASN A 34 9.87 27.73 -12.72
C ASN A 34 10.83 28.03 -13.89
N HIS A 35 10.32 28.65 -14.95
CA HIS A 35 11.13 29.13 -16.07
C HIS A 35 12.13 30.21 -15.61
N ASP A 36 11.68 31.20 -14.84
CA ASP A 36 12.55 32.27 -14.31
C ASP A 36 13.63 31.70 -13.37
N ARG A 37 13.28 30.71 -12.54
CA ARG A 37 14.23 30.02 -11.64
C ARG A 37 15.29 29.27 -12.42
N ARG A 38 14.89 28.50 -13.44
CA ARG A 38 15.82 27.80 -14.35
C ARG A 38 16.70 28.77 -15.11
N ALA A 39 16.14 29.85 -15.65
CA ALA A 39 16.92 30.86 -16.38
C ALA A 39 17.97 31.54 -15.47
N ALA A 40 17.59 31.89 -14.23
CA ALA A 40 18.52 32.43 -13.25
C ALA A 40 19.63 31.43 -12.90
N ARG A 41 19.27 30.15 -12.71
CA ARG A 41 20.22 29.09 -12.39
C ARG A 41 21.18 28.81 -13.55
N GLN A 42 20.68 28.67 -14.78
CA GLN A 42 21.49 28.47 -15.98
C GLN A 42 22.48 29.62 -16.17
N TRP A 43 22.03 30.87 -16.05
CA TRP A 43 22.92 32.03 -16.08
C TRP A 43 24.04 31.93 -15.04
N ALA A 44 23.70 31.52 -13.82
CA ALA A 44 24.68 31.38 -12.76
C ALA A 44 25.68 30.24 -13.05
N GLU A 45 25.23 29.13 -13.62
CA GLU A 45 26.08 28.00 -14.04
C GLU A 45 27.00 28.40 -15.20
N ASP A 46 26.49 29.10 -16.22
CA ASP A 46 27.28 29.59 -17.36
C ASP A 46 28.38 30.54 -16.91
N ILE A 47 28.05 31.52 -16.06
CA ILE A 47 29.03 32.46 -15.51
C ILE A 47 30.02 31.75 -14.59
N TYR A 48 29.56 30.79 -13.79
CA TYR A 48 30.45 29.98 -12.95
C TYR A 48 31.48 29.24 -13.82
N GLU A 49 31.03 28.58 -14.89
CA GLU A 49 31.89 27.83 -15.79
C GLU A 49 32.88 28.73 -16.54
N MET A 50 32.42 29.87 -17.06
CA MET A 50 33.29 30.88 -17.68
C MET A 50 34.34 31.42 -16.70
N SER A 51 33.94 31.68 -15.45
CA SER A 51 34.82 32.24 -14.42
C SER A 51 35.91 31.29 -13.94
N LYS A 52 35.82 29.98 -14.23
CA LYS A 52 36.90 29.02 -13.94
C LYS A 52 38.16 29.30 -14.78
N TYR A 53 37.98 29.89 -15.96
CA TYR A 53 39.06 30.14 -16.92
C TYR A 53 39.43 31.62 -17.04
N ASP A 54 38.58 32.52 -16.54
CA ASP A 54 38.76 33.97 -16.61
C ASP A 54 38.74 34.62 -15.21
N ASP A 55 39.89 35.13 -14.80
CA ASP A 55 40.07 35.81 -13.51
C ASP A 55 39.48 37.24 -13.48
N GLU A 56 39.01 37.75 -14.61
CA GLU A 56 38.46 39.11 -14.72
C GLU A 56 36.98 39.22 -14.29
N THR A 57 36.31 38.11 -13.96
CA THR A 57 34.90 38.16 -13.51
C THR A 57 34.76 38.97 -12.22
N PRO A 58 33.95 40.05 -12.20
CA PRO A 58 33.80 40.92 -11.03
C PRO A 58 33.39 40.17 -9.75
N ARG A 59 33.91 40.61 -8.60
CA ARG A 59 33.68 39.96 -7.30
C ARG A 59 32.18 39.91 -6.95
N GLU A 60 31.45 40.97 -7.26
CA GLU A 60 30.01 41.10 -7.06
C GLU A 60 29.25 40.06 -7.87
N THR A 61 29.65 39.84 -9.12
CA THR A 61 29.08 38.81 -10.00
C THR A 61 29.32 37.41 -9.43
N ARG A 62 30.55 37.10 -8.98
CA ARG A 62 30.86 35.82 -8.33
C ARG A 62 30.02 35.57 -7.07
N ALA A 63 29.74 36.63 -6.29
CA ALA A 63 28.88 36.54 -5.11
C ALA A 63 27.41 36.30 -5.48
N ALA A 64 26.90 36.98 -6.51
CA ALA A 64 25.54 36.79 -7.01
C ALA A 64 25.34 35.36 -7.55
N VAL A 65 26.29 34.84 -8.33
CA VAL A 65 26.29 33.46 -8.83
C VAL A 65 26.21 32.45 -7.68
N LYS A 66 27.07 32.59 -6.66
CA LYS A 66 27.05 31.70 -5.48
C LYS A 66 25.71 31.76 -4.74
N CYS A 67 25.14 32.95 -4.61
CA CYS A 67 23.83 33.12 -3.97
C CYS A 67 22.73 32.39 -4.75
N ILE A 68 22.67 32.59 -6.07
CA ILE A 68 21.67 31.95 -6.94
C ILE A 68 21.80 30.43 -6.91
N LEU A 69 23.00 29.88 -7.10
CA LEU A 69 23.20 28.42 -7.08
C LEU A 69 22.83 27.77 -5.75
N ALA A 70 23.02 28.50 -4.64
CA ALA A 70 22.70 28.02 -3.29
C ALA A 70 21.23 28.18 -2.88
N THR A 71 20.50 29.11 -3.49
CA THR A 71 19.15 29.51 -3.00
C THR A 71 18.04 29.30 -4.00
N VAL A 72 18.34 29.24 -5.29
CA VAL A 72 17.33 29.04 -6.34
C VAL A 72 17.23 27.56 -6.65
N ASP A 73 16.19 26.95 -6.09
CA ASP A 73 15.76 25.62 -6.49
C ASP A 73 15.03 25.71 -7.83
N ALA A 74 15.60 25.07 -8.85
CA ALA A 74 15.10 25.08 -10.21
C ALA A 74 14.79 23.63 -10.59
N PRO A 75 13.51 23.22 -10.59
CA PRO A 75 13.15 21.86 -10.98
C PRO A 75 13.64 21.60 -12.40
N ALA A 76 14.01 20.35 -12.68
CA ALA A 76 14.43 19.94 -14.01
C ALA A 76 13.40 20.39 -15.07
N PRO A 77 13.85 20.77 -16.28
CA PRO A 77 12.92 21.02 -17.36
C PRO A 77 12.07 19.77 -17.61
N THR A 78 10.80 19.96 -17.89
CA THR A 78 9.97 18.83 -18.30
C THR A 78 10.35 18.43 -19.73
N LEU A 79 10.10 17.16 -20.11
CA LEU A 79 10.35 16.68 -21.47
C LEU A 79 9.66 17.57 -22.51
N SER A 80 8.44 18.02 -22.23
CA SER A 80 7.71 18.92 -23.13
C SER A 80 8.36 20.30 -23.27
N GLU A 81 8.99 20.82 -22.21
CA GLU A 81 9.76 22.06 -22.25
C GLU A 81 11.05 21.87 -23.06
N GLU A 82 11.74 20.74 -22.90
CA GLU A 82 12.92 20.40 -23.71
C GLU A 82 12.58 20.26 -25.19
N MET A 83 11.48 19.55 -25.51
CA MET A 83 10.99 19.40 -26.88
C MET A 83 10.58 20.74 -27.48
N ALA A 84 9.94 21.63 -26.71
CA ALA A 84 9.58 22.97 -27.16
C ALA A 84 10.83 23.80 -27.48
N ASN A 85 11.88 23.70 -26.65
CA ASN A 85 13.15 24.39 -26.87
C ASN A 85 13.86 23.89 -28.14
N ILE A 86 13.92 22.56 -28.34
CA ILE A 86 14.43 21.96 -29.57
C ILE A 86 13.62 22.46 -30.77
N THR A 87 12.29 22.47 -30.66
CA THR A 87 11.42 22.89 -31.76
C THR A 87 11.69 24.34 -32.16
N GLU A 88 11.86 25.25 -31.19
CA GLU A 88 12.15 26.65 -31.48
C GLU A 88 13.56 26.83 -32.08
N HIS A 89 14.57 26.13 -31.56
CA HIS A 89 15.94 26.18 -32.09
C HIS A 89 16.02 25.73 -33.56
N TRP A 90 15.27 24.70 -33.93
CA TRP A 90 15.30 24.10 -35.26
C TRP A 90 14.32 24.73 -36.25
N LYS A 91 13.42 25.61 -35.81
CA LYS A 91 12.37 26.22 -36.62
C LYS A 91 12.90 27.01 -37.81
N GLU A 92 14.05 27.65 -37.68
CA GLU A 92 14.69 28.42 -38.76
C GLU A 92 15.37 27.53 -39.80
N TRP A 93 15.71 26.30 -39.43
CA TRP A 93 16.54 25.37 -40.24
C TRP A 93 15.75 24.21 -40.83
N THR A 94 14.51 24.03 -40.41
CA THR A 94 13.68 22.87 -40.76
C THR A 94 12.59 23.20 -41.78
N THR A 95 12.13 22.18 -42.50
CA THR A 95 10.96 22.31 -43.38
C THR A 95 9.68 22.38 -42.54
N LYS A 96 8.62 23.00 -43.09
CA LYS A 96 7.31 23.10 -42.46
C LYS A 96 6.76 21.75 -41.95
N THR A 97 7.06 20.66 -42.67
CA THR A 97 6.65 19.30 -42.29
C THR A 97 7.36 18.83 -41.01
N ILE A 98 8.66 19.08 -40.90
CA ILE A 98 9.45 18.71 -39.71
C ILE A 98 8.99 19.55 -38.50
N THR A 99 8.78 20.86 -38.67
CA THR A 99 8.26 21.71 -37.59
C THR A 99 6.89 21.23 -37.09
N ALA A 100 6.00 20.78 -38.00
CA ALA A 100 4.70 20.24 -37.62
C ALA A 100 4.83 18.93 -36.81
N ALA A 101 5.74 18.04 -37.20
CA ALA A 101 6.02 16.81 -36.46
C ALA A 101 6.61 17.08 -35.07
N LEU A 102 7.53 18.04 -34.96
CA LEU A 102 8.13 18.46 -33.67
C LEU A 102 7.10 19.09 -32.72
N ASN A 103 6.19 19.91 -33.25
CA ASN A 103 5.07 20.45 -32.47
C ASN A 103 4.15 19.33 -31.97
N ALA A 104 3.79 18.36 -32.83
CA ALA A 104 2.96 17.23 -32.43
C ALA A 104 3.62 16.35 -31.35
N ALA A 105 4.94 16.12 -31.45
CA ALA A 105 5.70 15.41 -30.43
C ALA A 105 5.75 16.19 -29.10
N THR A 106 5.91 17.52 -29.17
CA THR A 106 5.85 18.39 -27.99
C THR A 106 4.49 18.32 -27.30
N ASP A 107 3.39 18.34 -28.06
CA ASP A 107 2.04 18.24 -27.50
C ASP A 107 1.77 16.86 -26.89
N PHE A 108 2.31 15.79 -27.50
CA PHE A 108 2.25 14.44 -26.93
C PHE A 108 3.01 14.34 -25.62
N ALA A 109 4.23 14.88 -25.54
CA ALA A 109 5.00 14.94 -24.30
C ALA A 109 4.24 15.69 -23.18
N LYS A 110 3.58 16.82 -23.51
CA LYS A 110 2.72 17.54 -22.55
C LYS A 110 1.58 16.68 -22.04
N GLN A 111 0.97 15.86 -22.90
CA GLN A 111 -0.13 14.99 -22.49
C GLN A 111 0.38 13.90 -21.55
N MET A 112 1.47 13.22 -21.90
CA MET A 112 2.09 12.21 -21.04
C MET A 112 2.47 12.75 -19.66
N GLU A 113 3.02 13.97 -19.59
CA GLU A 113 3.37 14.60 -18.32
C GLU A 113 2.15 14.89 -17.44
N ARG A 114 1.03 15.31 -18.05
CA ARG A 114 -0.24 15.49 -17.33
C ARG A 114 -0.76 14.15 -16.83
N ASP A 115 -0.76 13.13 -17.68
CA ASP A 115 -1.25 11.79 -17.34
C ASP A 115 -0.41 11.19 -16.20
N LEU A 116 0.92 11.37 -16.25
CA LEU A 116 1.83 10.94 -15.17
C LEU A 116 1.58 11.69 -13.86
N THR A 117 1.39 13.01 -13.93
CA THR A 117 1.09 13.83 -12.75
C THR A 117 -0.25 13.42 -12.14
N GLU A 118 -1.26 13.17 -12.96
CA GLU A 118 -2.57 12.67 -12.52
C GLU A 118 -2.47 11.28 -11.90
N ALA A 119 -1.71 10.37 -12.51
CA ALA A 119 -1.46 9.04 -11.98
C ALA A 119 -0.76 9.09 -10.61
N HIS A 120 0.27 9.93 -10.45
CA HIS A 120 0.93 10.12 -9.14
C HIS A 120 -0.04 10.66 -8.09
N ALA A 121 -0.89 11.62 -8.43
CA ALA A 121 -1.91 12.14 -7.51
C ALA A 121 -2.93 11.06 -7.11
N GLN A 122 -3.29 10.16 -8.02
CA GLN A 122 -4.18 9.03 -7.72
C GLN A 122 -3.51 8.00 -6.80
N VAL A 123 -2.21 7.74 -6.99
CA VAL A 123 -1.42 6.87 -6.11
C VAL A 123 -1.33 7.45 -4.71
N GLU A 124 -0.96 8.73 -4.57
CA GLU A 124 -0.92 9.42 -3.27
C GLU A 124 -2.28 9.35 -2.55
N GLN A 125 -3.38 9.59 -3.28
CA GLN A 125 -4.73 9.45 -2.72
C GLN A 125 -5.08 7.99 -2.34
N ALA A 126 -4.54 7.00 -3.03
CA ALA A 126 -4.73 5.59 -2.69
C ALA A 126 -3.94 5.21 -1.42
N GLU A 127 -2.71 5.70 -1.29
CA GLU A 127 -1.86 5.51 -0.11
C GLU A 127 -2.47 6.16 1.14
N ASP A 128 -2.96 7.40 1.03
CA ASP A 128 -3.67 8.09 2.11
C ASP A 128 -4.90 7.31 2.59
N ARG A 129 -5.68 6.75 1.65
CA ARG A 129 -6.83 5.90 1.98
C ARG A 129 -6.38 4.60 2.65
N ALA A 130 -5.33 3.95 2.15
CA ALA A 130 -4.80 2.73 2.76
C ALA A 130 -4.33 2.98 4.20
N ALA A 131 -3.65 4.10 4.46
CA ALA A 131 -3.24 4.51 5.79
C ALA A 131 -4.45 4.78 6.72
N GLU A 132 -5.50 5.42 6.21
CA GLU A 132 -6.75 5.62 6.96
C GLU A 132 -7.39 4.28 7.35
N TRP A 133 -7.51 3.35 6.40
CA TRP A 133 -8.05 2.01 6.64
C TRP A 133 -7.22 1.22 7.64
N GLN A 134 -5.89 1.27 7.55
CA GLN A 134 -5.00 0.64 8.52
C GLN A 134 -5.22 1.21 9.94
N GLY A 135 -5.43 2.53 10.06
CA GLY A 135 -5.75 3.18 11.32
C GLY A 135 -7.13 2.81 11.88
N ILE A 136 -8.11 2.48 11.03
CA ILE A 136 -9.41 1.92 11.46
C ILE A 136 -9.20 0.50 11.98
N ALA A 137 -8.54 -0.36 11.20
CA ALA A 137 -8.30 -1.76 11.57
C ALA A 137 -7.56 -1.89 12.91
N GLN A 138 -6.52 -1.08 13.14
CA GLN A 138 -5.79 -1.09 14.43
C GLN A 138 -6.69 -0.72 15.62
N ARG A 139 -7.61 0.24 15.45
CA ARG A 139 -8.57 0.60 16.50
C ARG A 139 -9.55 -0.52 16.79
N ASP A 140 -10.02 -1.21 15.75
CA ASP A 140 -10.94 -2.33 15.90
C ASP A 140 -10.24 -3.54 16.55
N TYR A 141 -8.98 -3.82 16.20
CA TYR A 141 -8.17 -4.84 16.88
C TYR A 141 -8.00 -4.54 18.37
N ALA A 142 -7.65 -3.30 18.73
CA ALA A 142 -7.52 -2.90 20.13
C ALA A 142 -8.85 -3.03 20.90
N LYS A 143 -9.99 -2.73 20.24
CA LYS A 143 -11.32 -2.91 20.82
C LYS A 143 -11.65 -4.39 21.05
N VAL A 144 -11.34 -5.27 20.09
CA VAL A 144 -11.56 -6.72 20.24
C VAL A 144 -10.69 -7.28 21.37
N GLU A 145 -9.44 -6.85 21.48
CA GLU A 145 -8.54 -7.27 22.56
C GLU A 145 -9.08 -6.87 23.94
N LEU A 146 -9.55 -5.63 24.08
CA LEU A 146 -10.17 -5.13 25.31
C LEU A 146 -11.44 -5.92 25.67
N LEU A 147 -12.35 -6.12 24.71
CA LEU A 147 -13.57 -6.91 24.94
C LEU A 147 -13.27 -8.38 25.28
N THR A 148 -12.21 -8.94 24.70
CA THR A 148 -11.76 -10.30 25.00
C THR A 148 -11.24 -10.41 26.43
N ALA A 149 -10.50 -9.40 26.90
CA ALA A 149 -10.04 -9.32 28.28
C ALA A 149 -11.21 -9.17 29.27
N GLU A 150 -12.17 -8.28 28.99
CA GLU A 150 -13.39 -8.12 29.78
C GLU A 150 -14.19 -9.43 29.86
N LEU A 151 -14.33 -10.15 28.74
CA LEU A 151 -15.03 -11.43 28.70
C LEU A 151 -14.29 -12.52 29.50
N ALA A 152 -12.96 -12.53 29.46
CA ALA A 152 -12.15 -13.45 30.26
C ALA A 152 -12.31 -13.18 31.77
N GLU A 153 -12.35 -11.90 32.18
CA GLU A 153 -12.60 -11.51 33.56
C GLU A 153 -14.02 -11.89 34.03
N ALA A 154 -15.04 -11.57 33.23
CA ALA A 154 -16.43 -11.93 33.52
C ALA A 154 -16.60 -13.45 33.66
N ARG A 155 -15.91 -14.23 32.81
CA ARG A 155 -15.90 -15.71 32.90
C ARG A 155 -15.21 -16.19 34.18
N ALA A 156 -14.10 -15.57 34.58
CA ALA A 156 -13.42 -15.91 35.81
C ALA A 156 -14.26 -15.60 37.06
N GLU A 157 -15.04 -14.51 37.03
CA GLU A 157 -15.96 -14.18 38.13
C GLU A 157 -17.15 -15.16 38.19
N LEU A 158 -17.74 -15.51 37.03
CA LEU A 158 -18.78 -16.55 36.98
C LEU A 158 -18.29 -17.89 37.53
N GLU A 159 -17.05 -18.26 37.25
CA GLU A 159 -16.43 -19.48 37.78
C GLU A 159 -16.28 -19.42 39.32
N ARG A 160 -15.84 -18.29 39.86
CA ARG A 160 -15.75 -18.06 41.32
C ARG A 160 -17.12 -18.17 41.99
N VAL A 161 -18.14 -17.51 41.42
CA VAL A 161 -19.51 -17.58 41.92
C VAL A 161 -20.03 -19.02 41.86
N ARG A 162 -19.79 -19.73 40.74
CA ARG A 162 -20.20 -21.13 40.58
C ARG A 162 -19.55 -22.04 41.64
N ASP A 163 -18.25 -21.91 41.85
CA ASP A 163 -17.51 -22.73 42.82
C ASP A 163 -17.92 -22.42 44.27
N ALA A 164 -18.33 -21.19 44.55
CA ALA A 164 -18.87 -20.79 45.84
C ALA A 164 -20.32 -21.29 46.05
N VAL A 165 -21.09 -21.53 44.98
CA VAL A 165 -22.47 -22.05 45.03
C VAL A 165 -22.53 -23.58 45.04
N ASP A 166 -21.52 -24.32 44.52
CA ASP A 166 -21.54 -25.79 44.50
C ASP A 166 -21.46 -26.37 45.95
N PRO A 167 -22.59 -26.84 46.53
CA PRO A 167 -22.67 -27.21 47.93
C PRO A 167 -22.13 -28.61 48.21
N LYS A 168 -21.56 -29.30 47.22
CA LYS A 168 -21.10 -30.69 47.38
C LYS A 168 -19.81 -30.84 48.18
N GLY A 169 -19.07 -29.75 48.45
CA GLY A 169 -17.81 -29.78 49.20
C GLY A 169 -17.84 -29.10 50.57
N ALA A 170 -18.59 -28.00 50.73
CA ALA A 170 -18.69 -27.26 51.98
C ALA A 170 -20.07 -27.56 52.61
N GLY A 171 -20.09 -28.41 53.65
CA GLY A 171 -21.31 -28.68 54.38
C GLY A 171 -21.97 -27.38 54.82
N LEU A 172 -23.17 -27.10 54.30
CA LEU A 172 -23.97 -25.95 54.72
C LEU A 172 -24.02 -25.93 56.25
N PRO A 173 -23.78 -24.78 56.89
CA PRO A 173 -23.87 -24.66 58.34
C PRO A 173 -25.23 -25.23 58.79
N PRO A 174 -25.27 -26.13 59.79
CA PRO A 174 -26.50 -26.76 60.21
C PRO A 174 -27.53 -25.68 60.59
N GLY A 175 -28.64 -25.63 59.84
CA GLY A 175 -29.73 -24.67 60.02
C GLY A 175 -29.78 -23.54 58.98
N MET A 176 -28.76 -23.36 58.14
CA MET A 176 -28.78 -22.37 57.07
C MET A 176 -29.54 -22.91 55.86
N THR A 177 -30.56 -22.19 55.43
CA THR A 177 -31.31 -22.55 54.22
C THR A 177 -30.50 -22.22 52.97
N ILE A 178 -30.78 -22.93 51.86
CA ILE A 178 -30.17 -22.63 50.55
C ILE A 178 -30.39 -21.16 50.17
N SER A 179 -31.55 -20.60 50.52
CA SER A 179 -31.87 -19.19 50.24
C SER A 179 -30.99 -18.20 51.04
N GLU A 180 -30.67 -18.51 52.30
CA GLU A 180 -29.77 -17.67 53.13
C GLU A 180 -28.31 -17.79 52.68
N ALA A 181 -27.89 -19.00 52.27
CA ALA A 181 -26.55 -19.20 51.72
C ALA A 181 -26.37 -18.41 50.41
N VAL A 182 -27.35 -18.45 49.51
CA VAL A 182 -27.35 -17.66 48.26
C VAL A 182 -27.34 -16.16 48.56
N GLN A 183 -28.14 -15.67 49.51
CA GLN A 183 -28.17 -14.24 49.86
C GLN A 183 -26.84 -13.76 50.45
N THR A 184 -26.22 -14.55 51.33
CA THR A 184 -24.91 -14.22 51.93
C THR A 184 -23.80 -14.17 50.88
N LEU A 185 -23.91 -15.00 49.84
CA LEU A 185 -22.99 -15.02 48.71
C LEU A 185 -23.16 -13.79 47.82
N VAL A 186 -24.42 -13.43 47.52
CA VAL A 186 -24.77 -12.22 46.76
C VAL A 186 -24.29 -10.96 47.48
N ASP A 187 -24.41 -10.91 48.81
CA ASP A 187 -23.98 -9.77 49.63
C ASP A 187 -22.43 -9.70 49.79
N GLY A 188 -21.69 -10.75 49.41
CA GLY A 188 -20.23 -10.86 49.56
C GLY A 188 -19.40 -10.60 48.29
N ILE A 189 -20.03 -10.44 47.12
CA ILE A 189 -19.34 -10.12 45.87
C ILE A 189 -18.82 -8.68 45.95
N PRO A 190 -17.50 -8.42 45.77
CA PRO A 190 -16.96 -7.07 45.84
C PRO A 190 -17.55 -6.20 44.72
N THR A 191 -18.31 -5.19 45.10
CA THR A 191 -18.99 -4.26 44.20
C THR A 191 -18.03 -3.23 43.62
N GLY A 192 -17.18 -3.63 42.66
CA GLY A 192 -16.55 -2.69 41.73
C GLY A 192 -17.53 -2.32 40.62
N GLU A 193 -17.60 -1.02 40.26
CA GLU A 193 -18.36 -0.27 39.20
C GLU A 193 -19.71 -0.77 38.63
N HIS A 194 -20.06 -2.05 38.75
CA HIS A 194 -21.32 -2.70 38.43
C HIS A 194 -22.26 -2.79 39.65
N GLU A 195 -22.33 -1.73 40.47
CA GLU A 195 -23.25 -1.67 41.60
C GLU A 195 -24.72 -1.74 41.12
N GLY A 196 -25.42 -2.82 41.51
CA GLY A 196 -26.87 -2.92 41.39
C GLY A 196 -27.42 -3.82 40.27
N LEU A 197 -26.56 -4.56 39.55
CA LEU A 197 -27.04 -5.54 38.57
C LEU A 197 -27.42 -6.87 39.25
N THR A 198 -28.66 -7.30 39.09
CA THR A 198 -29.14 -8.63 39.50
C THR A 198 -28.44 -9.72 38.68
N ALA A 199 -28.46 -10.97 39.15
CA ALA A 199 -27.89 -12.11 38.40
C ALA A 199 -28.47 -12.24 36.98
N GLU A 200 -29.74 -11.89 36.78
CA GLU A 200 -30.38 -11.85 35.46
C GLU A 200 -29.82 -10.72 34.59
N GLN A 201 -29.51 -9.56 35.17
CA GLN A 201 -28.88 -8.45 34.46
C GLN A 201 -27.43 -8.77 34.08
N TRP A 202 -26.68 -9.46 34.94
CA TRP A 202 -25.34 -9.95 34.62
C TRP A 202 -25.34 -10.93 33.45
N LYS A 203 -26.27 -11.88 33.43
CA LYS A 203 -26.43 -12.79 32.30
C LYS A 203 -26.75 -12.03 31.00
N HIS A 204 -27.63 -11.03 31.07
CA HIS A 204 -27.98 -10.21 29.91
C HIS A 204 -26.79 -9.34 29.44
N GLU A 205 -25.99 -8.81 30.35
CA GLU A 205 -24.77 -8.06 30.02
C GLU A 205 -23.76 -8.97 29.31
N TYR A 206 -23.52 -10.17 29.85
CA TYR A 206 -22.65 -11.19 29.25
C TYR A 206 -23.13 -11.59 27.84
N ASP A 207 -24.41 -11.93 27.69
CA ASP A 207 -24.98 -12.32 26.38
C ASP A 207 -24.85 -11.18 25.36
N ARG A 208 -25.04 -9.92 25.79
CA ARG A 208 -24.86 -8.74 24.94
C ARG A 208 -23.41 -8.56 24.50
N THR A 209 -22.45 -8.64 25.43
CA THR A 209 -21.03 -8.45 25.12
C THR A 209 -20.51 -9.59 24.25
N HIS A 210 -20.95 -10.83 24.50
CA HIS A 210 -20.62 -11.98 23.66
C HIS A 210 -21.18 -11.83 22.23
N ALA A 211 -22.44 -11.40 22.09
CA ALA A 211 -23.03 -11.14 20.78
C ALA A 211 -22.32 -10.01 20.03
N GLU A 212 -21.88 -8.95 20.73
CA GLU A 212 -21.11 -7.87 20.10
C GLU A 212 -19.70 -8.33 19.69
N VAL A 213 -19.05 -9.20 20.46
CA VAL A 213 -17.77 -9.82 20.06
C VAL A 213 -17.97 -10.71 18.83
N GLU A 214 -18.99 -11.56 18.79
CA GLU A 214 -19.31 -12.37 17.59
C GLU A 214 -19.61 -11.48 16.38
N ARG A 215 -20.40 -10.40 16.57
CA ARG A 215 -20.72 -9.45 15.49
C ARG A 215 -19.47 -8.76 14.96
N LEU A 216 -18.62 -8.22 15.85
CA LEU A 216 -17.37 -7.55 15.47
C LEU A 216 -16.35 -8.52 14.85
N THR A 217 -16.31 -9.77 15.32
CA THR A 217 -15.46 -10.82 14.74
C THR A 217 -15.94 -11.19 13.34
N ALA A 218 -17.25 -11.38 13.15
CA ALA A 218 -17.82 -11.63 11.83
C ALA A 218 -17.63 -10.43 10.89
N GLU A 219 -17.80 -9.20 11.37
CA GLU A 219 -17.56 -7.98 10.59
C GLU A 219 -16.08 -7.86 10.19
N ARG A 220 -15.15 -8.17 11.09
CA ARG A 220 -13.70 -8.28 10.78
C ARG A 220 -13.43 -9.34 9.72
N ASP A 221 -14.00 -10.53 9.86
CA ASP A 221 -13.77 -11.63 8.92
C ASP A 221 -14.34 -11.28 7.54
N THR A 222 -15.49 -10.59 7.49
CA THR A 222 -16.07 -10.08 6.25
C THR A 222 -15.21 -8.97 5.63
N HIS A 223 -14.65 -8.06 6.42
CA HIS A 223 -13.75 -7.01 5.92
C HIS A 223 -12.42 -7.57 5.39
N THR A 224 -11.90 -8.62 6.03
CA THR A 224 -10.70 -9.33 5.60
C THR A 224 -10.98 -10.13 4.32
N GLU A 225 -12.13 -10.80 4.23
CA GLU A 225 -12.58 -11.46 3.01
C GLU A 225 -12.86 -10.47 1.89
N THR A 226 -13.45 -9.30 2.12
CA THR A 226 -13.78 -8.34 1.05
C THR A 226 -12.52 -7.71 0.44
N HIS A 227 -11.45 -7.50 1.22
CA HIS A 227 -10.15 -7.07 0.69
C HIS A 227 -9.41 -8.19 -0.04
N THR A 228 -9.65 -9.45 0.32
CA THR A 228 -9.13 -10.62 -0.43
C THR A 228 -9.99 -10.93 -1.69
N HIS A 229 -11.29 -10.62 -1.65
CA HIS A 229 -12.28 -10.93 -2.68
C HIS A 229 -12.49 -9.84 -3.72
N THR A 230 -11.95 -8.63 -3.54
CA THR A 230 -11.96 -7.66 -4.65
C THR A 230 -11.01 -8.08 -5.79
N GLU A 231 -10.15 -9.08 -5.58
CA GLU A 231 -9.39 -9.77 -6.64
C GLU A 231 -9.75 -11.26 -6.84
N THR A 232 -10.73 -11.78 -6.11
CA THR A 232 -11.21 -13.15 -6.37
C THR A 232 -12.37 -13.10 -7.36
N HIS A 233 -12.05 -12.94 -8.65
CA HIS A 233 -12.97 -13.34 -9.69
C HIS A 233 -13.31 -14.82 -9.48
N THR A 234 -14.59 -15.06 -9.18
CA THR A 234 -15.20 -16.38 -9.08
C THR A 234 -15.14 -17.05 -10.46
N HIS A 235 -14.02 -17.68 -10.80
CA HIS A 235 -13.96 -18.61 -11.90
C HIS A 235 -14.26 -20.00 -11.36
N THR A 236 -15.55 -20.27 -11.34
CA THR A 236 -16.15 -21.60 -11.42
C THR A 236 -15.27 -22.50 -12.29
N GLU A 237 -14.95 -23.67 -11.76
CA GLU A 237 -14.41 -24.82 -12.48
C GLU A 237 -15.27 -25.10 -13.71
N THR A 238 -14.94 -24.46 -14.82
CA THR A 238 -15.37 -24.89 -16.15
C THR A 238 -14.14 -25.37 -16.86
N ASN A 239 -14.00 -26.68 -16.84
CA ASN A 239 -13.08 -27.51 -17.63
C ASN A 239 -13.45 -27.45 -19.14
N SER A 240 -13.84 -26.28 -19.65
CA SER A 240 -14.39 -26.05 -20.98
C SER A 240 -14.08 -24.64 -21.43
N ASP A 241 -12.88 -24.44 -21.97
CA ASP A 241 -12.68 -23.85 -23.30
C ASP A 241 -11.17 -23.62 -23.49
N ASN A 242 -10.52 -24.58 -24.15
CA ASN A 242 -9.24 -24.40 -24.84
C ASN A 242 -9.43 -23.43 -26.02
N ALA A 243 -9.94 -22.23 -25.78
CA ALA A 243 -9.73 -21.12 -26.68
C ALA A 243 -8.24 -20.81 -26.59
N VAL A 244 -7.50 -21.34 -27.58
CA VAL A 244 -6.08 -21.11 -27.81
C VAL A 244 -5.86 -19.59 -27.75
N THR A 245 -5.45 -19.12 -26.58
CA THR A 245 -5.06 -17.73 -26.39
C THR A 245 -3.73 -17.61 -27.11
N ASP A 246 -3.61 -16.66 -28.04
CA ASP A 246 -2.33 -16.38 -28.68
C ASP A 246 -1.34 -16.01 -27.55
N PRO A 247 -0.14 -16.62 -27.47
CA PRO A 247 0.88 -16.20 -26.51
C PRO A 247 1.16 -14.69 -26.55
N ALA A 248 0.89 -14.01 -27.67
CA ALA A 248 0.98 -12.56 -27.77
C ALA A 248 -0.05 -11.79 -26.92
N ASP A 249 -1.25 -12.36 -26.71
CA ASP A 249 -2.37 -11.72 -26.02
C ASP A 249 -2.31 -11.86 -24.49
N VAL A 250 -1.40 -12.70 -23.98
CA VAL A 250 -1.16 -12.83 -22.54
C VAL A 250 -0.62 -11.51 -22.00
N LYS A 251 -1.20 -11.04 -20.89
CA LYS A 251 -0.77 -9.82 -20.23
C LYS A 251 0.61 -10.03 -19.58
N PRO A 252 1.51 -9.04 -19.64
CA PRO A 252 2.76 -9.09 -18.91
C PRO A 252 2.55 -9.33 -17.40
N GLY A 253 3.45 -10.10 -16.80
CA GLY A 253 3.37 -10.55 -15.41
C GLY A 253 2.53 -11.82 -15.19
N GLU A 254 1.74 -12.28 -16.16
CA GLU A 254 1.00 -13.54 -16.00
C GLU A 254 1.92 -14.76 -16.05
N VAL A 255 1.74 -15.66 -15.08
CA VAL A 255 2.49 -16.92 -14.97
C VAL A 255 1.70 -18.05 -15.64
N TRP A 256 2.38 -18.86 -16.44
CA TRP A 256 1.81 -19.96 -17.23
C TRP A 256 2.72 -21.19 -17.20
N ILE A 257 2.13 -22.37 -17.31
CA ILE A 257 2.82 -23.53 -17.87
C ILE A 257 2.73 -23.40 -19.38
N VAL A 258 3.88 -23.45 -20.03
CA VAL A 258 4.02 -23.40 -21.48
C VAL A 258 4.79 -24.62 -21.97
N GLU A 259 4.57 -24.98 -23.22
CA GLU A 259 5.38 -25.96 -23.94
C GLU A 259 6.29 -25.23 -24.92
N CYS A 260 7.60 -25.37 -24.74
CA CYS A 260 8.63 -24.78 -25.59
C CYS A 260 9.58 -25.89 -26.03
N ARG A 261 9.74 -26.08 -27.35
CA ARG A 261 10.62 -27.12 -27.94
C ARG A 261 10.33 -28.54 -27.42
N GLY A 262 9.06 -28.85 -27.12
CA GLY A 262 8.61 -30.15 -26.62
C GLY A 262 8.80 -30.36 -25.12
N GLU A 263 9.16 -29.31 -24.38
CA GLU A 263 9.34 -29.35 -22.93
C GLU A 263 8.33 -28.44 -22.23
N ARG A 264 7.71 -28.93 -21.16
CA ARG A 264 6.80 -28.13 -20.33
C ARG A 264 7.58 -27.39 -19.26
N ARG A 265 7.37 -26.08 -19.21
CA ARG A 265 8.12 -25.15 -18.36
C ARG A 265 7.19 -24.14 -17.72
N ALA A 266 7.57 -23.64 -16.54
CA ALA A 266 6.98 -22.42 -16.05
C ALA A 266 7.52 -21.25 -16.87
N ALA A 267 6.63 -20.32 -17.22
CA ALA A 267 6.97 -19.12 -17.95
C ALA A 267 6.15 -17.94 -17.48
N VAL A 268 6.74 -16.75 -17.59
CA VAL A 268 6.07 -15.48 -17.34
C VAL A 268 6.15 -14.64 -18.59
N LYS A 269 5.05 -13.96 -18.89
CA LYS A 269 5.02 -12.97 -19.95
C LYS A 269 5.76 -11.71 -19.52
N ASP A 270 6.73 -11.28 -20.31
CA ASP A 270 7.49 -10.05 -20.09
C ASP A 270 6.82 -8.85 -20.79
N ASN A 271 7.14 -7.64 -20.30
CA ASN A 271 6.83 -6.35 -20.92
C ASN A 271 7.78 -6.00 -22.08
N GLY A 272 8.85 -6.77 -22.29
CA GLY A 272 9.88 -6.50 -23.30
C GLY A 272 9.37 -6.56 -24.75
N ILE A 273 9.84 -5.62 -25.58
CA ILE A 273 9.42 -5.42 -26.98
C ILE A 273 9.91 -6.56 -27.89
N ASP A 274 11.05 -7.19 -27.58
CA ASP A 274 11.71 -8.14 -28.50
C ASP A 274 11.66 -9.61 -28.06
N ILE A 275 11.58 -9.91 -26.75
CA ILE A 275 11.51 -11.30 -26.27
C ILE A 275 10.41 -11.44 -25.21
N PRO A 276 9.19 -11.83 -25.62
CA PRO A 276 7.99 -11.69 -24.81
C PRO A 276 7.84 -12.72 -23.70
N TRP A 277 8.54 -13.85 -23.75
CA TRP A 277 8.40 -14.91 -22.76
C TRP A 277 9.73 -15.28 -22.17
N ASN A 278 9.73 -15.52 -20.86
CA ASN A 278 10.89 -16.10 -20.22
C ASN A 278 10.50 -17.36 -19.49
N THR A 279 11.28 -18.39 -19.75
CA THR A 279 11.02 -19.76 -19.37
C THR A 279 12.21 -20.29 -18.57
N ILE A 280 11.94 -21.21 -17.65
CA ILE A 280 12.98 -21.97 -16.95
C ILE A 280 12.94 -23.41 -17.48
N SER A 281 14.03 -23.88 -18.07
CA SER A 281 14.14 -25.28 -18.49
C SER A 281 14.26 -26.23 -17.30
N ALA A 282 14.04 -27.52 -17.53
CA ALA A 282 14.05 -28.56 -16.50
C ALA A 282 15.39 -28.69 -15.78
N ASP A 283 16.49 -28.42 -16.48
CA ASP A 283 17.86 -28.32 -15.95
C ASP A 283 18.12 -26.96 -15.25
N GLY A 284 17.10 -26.11 -15.17
CA GLY A 284 17.15 -24.84 -14.47
C GLY A 284 17.93 -23.78 -15.23
N TRP A 285 17.86 -23.72 -16.56
CA TRP A 285 18.40 -22.59 -17.33
C TRP A 285 17.30 -21.63 -17.76
N TYR A 286 17.66 -20.35 -17.79
CA TYR A 286 16.78 -19.29 -18.25
C TYR A 286 16.86 -19.22 -19.76
N LEU A 287 15.71 -19.21 -20.39
CA LEU A 287 15.59 -19.11 -21.83
C LEU A 287 14.50 -18.08 -22.14
N SER A 288 14.89 -17.05 -22.86
CA SER A 288 13.96 -16.09 -23.45
C SER A 288 13.45 -16.67 -24.79
N GLU A 289 12.14 -16.74 -24.94
CA GLU A 289 11.46 -17.36 -26.08
C GLU A 289 10.48 -16.37 -26.74
N ASP A 290 10.40 -16.46 -28.06
CA ASP A 290 9.46 -15.67 -28.85
C ASP A 290 8.04 -16.24 -28.72
N ASN A 291 7.00 -15.43 -28.96
CA ASN A 291 5.60 -15.90 -28.95
C ASN A 291 5.41 -17.13 -29.87
N GLU A 292 6.11 -17.19 -31.01
CA GLU A 292 6.04 -18.29 -31.98
C GLU A 292 6.60 -19.62 -31.45
N LYS A 293 7.46 -19.59 -30.43
CA LYS A 293 8.10 -20.76 -29.83
C LYS A 293 7.35 -21.30 -28.61
N VAL A 294 6.36 -20.56 -28.14
CA VAL A 294 5.61 -20.81 -26.90
C VAL A 294 4.23 -21.35 -27.24
N THR A 295 3.88 -22.49 -26.66
CA THR A 295 2.50 -22.98 -26.67
C THR A 295 1.94 -22.90 -25.27
N LEU A 296 0.87 -22.13 -25.04
CA LEU A 296 0.23 -22.04 -23.73
C LEU A 296 -0.41 -23.39 -23.37
N VAL A 297 -0.06 -23.94 -22.21
CA VAL A 297 -0.62 -25.20 -21.71
C VAL A 297 -1.67 -24.92 -20.65
N THR A 298 -1.32 -24.17 -19.62
CA THR A 298 -2.22 -23.88 -18.49
C THR A 298 -1.80 -22.60 -17.81
N ARG A 299 -2.76 -21.71 -17.55
CA ARG A 299 -2.52 -20.52 -16.75
C ARG A 299 -2.27 -20.91 -15.31
N LEU A 300 -1.19 -20.42 -14.71
CA LEU A 300 -0.94 -20.56 -13.29
C LEU A 300 -1.59 -19.39 -12.57
N VAL A 301 -2.74 -19.64 -11.97
CA VAL A 301 -3.36 -18.76 -11.00
C VAL A 301 -2.92 -19.20 -9.61
N PRO A 302 -2.61 -18.28 -8.68
CA PRO A 302 -2.21 -18.65 -7.33
C PRO A 302 -3.20 -19.63 -6.71
N ALA A 303 -2.74 -20.81 -6.32
CA ALA A 303 -3.56 -21.72 -5.55
C ALA A 303 -3.69 -21.15 -4.13
N PRO A 304 -4.78 -21.43 -3.39
CA PRO A 304 -5.00 -20.86 -2.06
C PRO A 304 -4.03 -21.37 -0.98
N ARG A 305 -3.03 -22.18 -1.34
CA ARG A 305 -2.10 -22.77 -0.39
C ARG A 305 -0.88 -21.87 -0.21
N VAL A 306 -0.87 -21.15 0.90
CA VAL A 306 0.27 -20.39 1.40
C VAL A 306 1.13 -21.28 2.31
N ILE A 307 2.43 -21.36 2.01
CA ILE A 307 3.46 -22.03 2.80
C ILE A 307 4.10 -21.01 3.73
N THR A 308 3.79 -21.13 5.02
CA THR A 308 4.35 -20.30 6.09
C THR A 308 5.53 -20.95 6.81
N ASN A 309 5.83 -22.23 6.51
CA ASN A 309 6.93 -22.97 7.11
C ASN A 309 8.00 -23.32 6.04
N PRO A 310 9.26 -22.88 6.19
CA PRO A 310 10.34 -23.16 5.24
C PRO A 310 10.57 -24.64 4.96
N HIS A 311 10.38 -25.50 5.96
CA HIS A 311 10.56 -26.94 5.77
C HIS A 311 9.55 -27.57 4.82
N ASP A 312 8.41 -26.93 4.57
CA ASP A 312 7.42 -27.44 3.63
C ASP A 312 7.77 -27.12 2.17
N LEU A 313 8.59 -26.09 1.90
CA LEU A 313 9.17 -25.85 0.56
C LEU A 313 10.12 -26.97 0.13
N ASP A 314 10.94 -27.46 1.06
CA ASP A 314 11.85 -28.58 0.81
C ASP A 314 11.11 -29.87 0.45
N ARG A 315 9.85 -30.01 0.87
CA ARG A 315 8.99 -31.17 0.61
C ARG A 315 8.22 -31.08 -0.71
N LEU A 316 8.16 -29.90 -1.33
CA LEU A 316 7.48 -29.76 -2.61
C LEU A 316 8.13 -30.63 -3.69
N PRO A 317 7.34 -31.23 -4.60
CA PRO A 317 7.89 -32.02 -5.69
C PRO A 317 8.79 -31.18 -6.61
N HIS A 318 9.70 -31.84 -7.31
CA HIS A 318 10.53 -31.20 -8.33
C HIS A 318 9.65 -30.53 -9.39
N ASN A 319 10.08 -29.38 -9.90
CA ASN A 319 9.34 -28.51 -10.80
C ASN A 319 8.14 -27.78 -10.21
N SER A 320 7.87 -27.90 -8.90
CA SER A 320 6.90 -27.02 -8.24
C SER A 320 7.23 -25.54 -8.48
N VAL A 321 6.19 -24.73 -8.63
CA VAL A 321 6.29 -23.28 -8.81
C VAL A 321 5.63 -22.60 -7.61
N ILE A 322 6.31 -21.64 -7.01
CA ILE A 322 5.80 -20.81 -5.93
C ILE A 322 5.94 -19.33 -6.28
N LEU A 323 5.23 -18.48 -5.55
CA LEU A 323 5.34 -17.03 -5.55
C LEU A 323 5.79 -16.59 -4.15
N SER A 324 6.90 -15.87 -4.02
CA SER A 324 7.33 -15.30 -2.72
C SER A 324 6.45 -14.10 -2.33
N ASP A 325 6.61 -13.61 -1.10
CA ASP A 325 5.93 -12.40 -0.60
C ASP A 325 6.32 -11.14 -1.42
N ASP A 326 7.53 -11.12 -1.97
CA ASP A 326 8.03 -10.08 -2.87
C ASP A 326 7.48 -10.20 -4.32
N ASN A 327 6.53 -11.11 -4.55
CA ASN A 327 5.95 -11.44 -5.87
C ASN A 327 6.96 -12.05 -6.87
N ASP A 328 8.02 -12.70 -6.40
CA ASP A 328 8.94 -13.42 -7.27
C ASP A 328 8.47 -14.85 -7.51
N ALA A 329 8.49 -15.29 -8.77
CA ALA A 329 8.17 -16.67 -9.12
C ALA A 329 9.43 -17.56 -9.02
N TRP A 330 9.33 -18.64 -8.26
CA TRP A 330 10.42 -19.59 -8.08
C TRP A 330 10.01 -20.97 -8.58
N GLN A 331 10.89 -21.64 -9.30
CA GLN A 331 10.72 -23.04 -9.70
C GLN A 331 11.75 -23.92 -9.02
N LYS A 332 11.31 -25.07 -8.49
CA LYS A 332 12.20 -26.06 -7.89
C LYS A 332 12.90 -26.87 -8.97
N SER A 333 14.23 -26.82 -9.02
CA SER A 333 15.06 -27.55 -9.98
C SER A 333 14.81 -29.06 -9.88
N SER A 334 14.75 -29.72 -11.04
CA SER A 334 14.63 -31.18 -11.13
C SER A 334 15.93 -31.93 -10.77
N GLU A 335 17.08 -31.27 -10.83
CA GLU A 335 18.39 -31.89 -10.65
C GLU A 335 19.00 -31.66 -9.26
N THR A 336 18.83 -30.45 -8.72
CA THR A 336 19.61 -30.00 -7.55
C THR A 336 18.78 -29.83 -6.27
N SER A 337 17.45 -29.96 -6.35
CA SER A 337 16.49 -29.57 -5.29
C SER A 337 16.58 -28.09 -4.87
N LEU A 338 17.39 -27.27 -5.54
CA LEU A 338 17.48 -25.84 -5.31
C LEU A 338 16.32 -25.12 -5.99
N TRP A 339 16.03 -23.92 -5.50
CA TRP A 339 15.06 -23.04 -6.11
C TRP A 339 15.79 -22.11 -7.07
N ALA A 340 15.24 -21.97 -8.27
CA ALA A 340 15.67 -20.99 -9.25
C ALA A 340 14.56 -19.95 -9.38
N SER A 341 14.87 -18.68 -9.13
CA SER A 341 13.98 -17.60 -9.55
C SER A 341 14.22 -17.33 -11.02
N ALA A 342 13.13 -17.24 -11.75
CA ALA A 342 13.03 -16.18 -12.74
C ALA A 342 12.06 -15.23 -12.03
N TRP A 343 12.53 -14.13 -11.45
CA TRP A 343 12.47 -12.85 -12.14
C TRP A 343 12.66 -11.72 -11.12
N TRP A 344 13.04 -10.54 -11.62
CA TRP A 344 12.34 -9.30 -11.34
C TRP A 344 12.03 -8.61 -12.67
N ALA A 345 10.91 -7.92 -12.78
CA ALA A 345 10.79 -6.76 -13.64
C ALA A 345 10.92 -5.55 -12.72
N THR A 346 12.14 -5.01 -12.58
CA THR A 346 12.24 -3.63 -12.09
C THR A 346 11.43 -2.76 -13.06
N SER A 347 10.78 -1.71 -12.56
CA SER A 347 10.12 -0.66 -13.37
C SER A 347 10.97 -0.12 -14.54
N ASP A 348 12.26 -0.44 -14.51
CA ASP A 348 13.38 0.07 -15.28
C ASP A 348 13.78 -0.84 -16.45
N GLY A 349 13.20 -2.05 -16.57
CA GLY A 349 13.38 -2.92 -17.74
C GLY A 349 14.75 -3.60 -17.93
N GLU A 350 15.65 -3.58 -16.93
CA GLU A 350 16.90 -4.34 -17.02
C GLU A 350 16.81 -5.70 -16.28
N PRO A 351 17.01 -6.84 -16.99
CA PRO A 351 17.08 -8.14 -16.35
C PRO A 351 18.39 -8.25 -15.58
N SER A 352 18.34 -8.43 -14.27
CA SER A 352 19.54 -8.79 -13.53
C SER A 352 19.78 -10.29 -13.51
N MET A 353 21.05 -10.60 -13.33
CA MET A 353 21.65 -11.92 -13.43
C MET A 353 21.19 -12.85 -12.31
N TRP A 354 20.86 -14.08 -12.73
CA TRP A 354 20.92 -15.36 -12.01
C TRP A 354 21.48 -15.33 -10.59
N VAL A 355 20.63 -15.69 -9.61
CA VAL A 355 21.16 -16.25 -8.37
C VAL A 355 20.40 -17.50 -7.96
N SER A 356 21.11 -18.63 -8.02
CA SER A 356 20.65 -19.86 -7.36
C SER A 356 20.92 -19.70 -5.87
N TYR A 357 19.86 -19.49 -5.09
CA TYR A 357 19.92 -19.55 -3.64
C TYR A 357 19.14 -20.76 -3.13
N ARG A 358 19.49 -21.19 -1.93
CA ARG A 358 18.51 -21.85 -1.07
C ARG A 358 17.57 -20.72 -0.63
N LEU A 359 16.28 -20.75 -0.98
CA LEU A 359 15.28 -19.82 -0.43
C LEU A 359 15.54 -19.71 1.08
N CYS A 360 15.77 -18.50 1.56
CA CYS A 360 16.11 -18.25 2.95
C CYS A 360 14.84 -18.26 3.78
N ASP A 361 14.97 -18.45 5.10
CA ASP A 361 13.83 -18.36 6.03
C ASP A 361 13.10 -16.99 5.96
N GLU A 362 13.74 -15.97 5.36
CA GLU A 362 13.22 -14.62 5.15
C GLU A 362 12.23 -14.50 3.98
N ASP A 363 12.19 -15.47 3.05
CA ASP A 363 11.34 -15.43 1.84
C ASP A 363 9.92 -16.02 2.09
N HIS A 364 9.48 -16.00 3.35
CA HIS A 364 8.17 -16.49 3.79
C HIS A 364 7.25 -15.34 4.21
N PRO A 365 5.94 -15.45 3.90
CA PRO A 365 5.24 -16.60 3.32
C PRO A 365 5.41 -16.77 1.80
N ALA A 366 5.23 -17.99 1.28
CA ALA A 366 5.25 -18.26 -0.17
C ALA A 366 3.97 -18.96 -0.63
N THR A 367 3.38 -18.51 -1.73
CA THR A 367 2.15 -19.08 -2.31
C THR A 367 2.47 -20.13 -3.35
N VAL A 368 1.92 -21.33 -3.24
CA VAL A 368 2.12 -22.37 -4.25
C VAL A 368 1.30 -22.05 -5.50
N LEU A 369 1.96 -21.86 -6.63
CA LEU A 369 1.32 -21.65 -7.92
C LEU A 369 1.05 -22.97 -8.65
N TRP A 370 1.95 -23.96 -8.48
CA TRP A 370 1.84 -25.25 -9.16
C TRP A 370 2.61 -26.37 -8.46
N GLU A 371 2.02 -27.58 -8.44
CA GLU A 371 2.67 -28.82 -8.04
C GLU A 371 2.47 -29.88 -9.14
N PRO A 372 3.54 -30.49 -9.68
CA PRO A 372 3.38 -31.58 -10.62
C PRO A 372 2.69 -32.78 -9.98
N GLY A 373 1.58 -33.22 -10.59
CA GLY A 373 0.86 -34.44 -10.21
C GLY A 373 -0.19 -34.28 -9.12
N ALA A 374 -0.42 -33.07 -8.63
CA ALA A 374 -1.67 -32.66 -8.00
C ALA A 374 -2.76 -32.52 -9.07
#